data_AF-A0A7S2R384-F1
#
_entry.id   AF-A0A7S2R384-F1
#
_cell.length_a   1.000
_cell.length_b   1.000
_cell.length_c   1.000
_cell.angle_alpha   90.00
_cell.angle_beta   90.00
_cell.angle_gamma   90.00
#
_symmetry.space_group_name_H-M   'P 1'
#
loop_
_entity.id
_entity.type
_entity.pdbx_description
1 polymer ?
#
loop_
_entity_poly.entity_id
_entity_poly.type
_entity_poly.pdbx_seq_one_letter_code
_entity_poly.pdbx_strand_id
1 'polypeptide(L)'
;HVRLRPGAETWSTTVNSCIGRTLKNFIVSCHADRKVLQGILQRHKVEDEHSITVLPFVQRYNVSNRRPEGLDTLETILDVDNDVAYNALVEVAKFEQCAIFATAADAQATCLHGPPGSQTMFRNVSRAYDKQGNFLMVRNGNYSYSRMDVRNRFQFTQDLSGAITQAKADLSEREAELRGARGQAQEAQAAYQELGKRQKACDARSTATKRHLTTLEQKLRVEKRKLEDMATVDAPDTTEWEEEVKEIEGQLD
;
A
#
# COMPACT_ATOMS: atom_id res chain seq x y z
N HIS A 1 32.65 7.53 19.84
CA HIS A 1 32.70 8.94 19.42
C HIS A 1 31.34 9.59 19.26
N VAL A 2 30.31 8.85 18.81
CA VAL A 2 28.93 9.36 18.73
C VAL A 2 28.05 8.56 19.69
N ARG A 3 27.33 9.23 20.58
CA ARG A 3 26.43 8.61 21.56
C ARG A 3 25.13 9.41 21.64
N LEU A 4 24.04 8.75 22.03
CA LEU A 4 22.83 9.45 22.45
C LEU A 4 23.06 10.10 23.81
N ARG A 5 22.54 11.31 24.00
CA ARG A 5 22.49 11.92 25.33
C ARG A 5 21.52 11.14 26.24
N PRO A 6 21.76 11.11 27.56
CA PRO A 6 20.83 10.48 28.50
C PRO A 6 19.41 11.05 28.36
N GLY A 7 18.40 10.18 28.30
CA GLY A 7 16.99 10.56 28.12
C GLY A 7 16.53 10.66 26.66
N ALA A 8 17.44 10.55 25.70
CA ALA A 8 17.13 10.57 24.26
C ALA A 8 17.00 9.16 23.64
N GLU A 9 16.92 8.10 24.45
CA GLU A 9 16.91 6.71 23.98
C GLU A 9 15.73 6.43 23.05
N THR A 10 14.58 7.09 23.28
CA THR A 10 13.40 6.96 22.43
C THR A 10 13.60 7.44 20.98
N TRP A 11 14.70 8.16 20.70
CA TRP A 11 15.06 8.66 19.38
C TRP A 11 16.07 7.78 18.65
N SER A 12 16.48 6.63 19.22
CA SER A 12 17.49 5.76 18.63
C SER A 12 17.18 5.38 17.18
N THR A 13 15.91 5.08 16.88
CA THR A 13 15.42 4.75 15.53
C THR A 13 15.59 5.92 14.56
N THR A 14 15.27 7.12 15.01
CA THR A 14 15.41 8.36 14.24
C THR A 14 16.86 8.69 13.93
N VAL A 15 17.72 8.57 14.94
CA VAL A 15 19.17 8.77 14.79
C VAL A 15 19.74 7.76 13.80
N ASN A 16 19.41 6.49 13.95
CA ASN A 16 19.77 5.42 13.02
C ASN A 16 19.36 5.74 11.58
N SER A 17 18.13 6.23 11.38
CA SER A 17 17.60 6.60 10.07
C SER A 17 18.39 7.73 9.42
N CYS A 18 18.77 8.75 10.20
CA CYS A 18 19.44 9.92 9.67
C CYS A 18 20.94 9.72 9.46
N ILE A 19 21.65 9.20 10.47
CA ILE A 19 23.12 9.16 10.48
C ILE A 19 23.70 7.75 10.38
N GLY A 20 22.87 6.70 10.42
CA GLY A 20 23.36 5.31 10.47
C GLY A 20 24.22 4.91 9.26
N ARG A 21 23.95 5.47 8.07
CA ARG A 21 24.84 5.28 6.92
C ARG A 21 26.16 6.04 7.11
N THR A 22 26.10 7.26 7.63
CA THR A 22 27.27 8.11 7.84
C THR A 22 28.24 7.52 8.88
N LEU A 23 27.73 6.78 9.86
CA LEU A 23 28.57 6.11 10.86
C LEU A 23 29.42 4.97 10.31
N LYS A 24 29.05 4.40 9.16
CA LYS A 24 29.85 3.40 8.44
C LYS A 24 30.90 4.03 7.52
N ASN A 25 30.95 5.36 7.41
CA ASN A 25 31.85 6.03 6.49
C ASN A 25 33.27 6.14 7.07
N PHE A 26 34.25 5.94 6.20
CA PHE A 26 35.63 6.32 6.50
C PHE A 26 35.82 7.81 6.28
N ILE A 27 36.57 8.46 7.17
CA ILE A 27 36.96 9.86 7.03
C ILE A 27 38.47 9.91 6.86
N VAL A 28 38.93 10.59 5.82
CA VAL A 28 40.35 10.81 5.54
C VAL A 28 40.63 12.30 5.36
N SER A 29 41.85 12.74 5.67
CA SER A 29 42.20 14.16 5.61
C SER A 29 42.52 14.66 4.20
N CYS A 30 42.88 13.75 3.28
CA CYS A 30 43.29 14.12 1.92
C CYS A 30 42.89 13.10 0.84
N HIS A 31 42.97 13.53 -0.42
CA HIS A 31 42.65 12.68 -1.58
C HIS A 31 43.66 11.54 -1.80
N ALA A 32 44.91 11.69 -1.37
CA ALA A 32 45.91 10.64 -1.49
C ALA A 32 45.51 9.43 -0.62
N ASP A 33 45.18 9.68 0.65
CA ASP A 33 44.71 8.65 1.58
C ASP A 33 43.42 8.00 1.11
N ARG A 34 42.50 8.78 0.53
CA ARG A 34 41.28 8.21 -0.09
C ARG A 34 41.63 7.18 -1.15
N LYS A 35 42.59 7.46 -2.04
CA LYS A 35 43.00 6.51 -3.09
C LYS A 35 43.64 5.26 -2.50
N VAL A 36 44.49 5.42 -1.48
CA VAL A 36 45.13 4.28 -0.81
C VAL A 36 44.08 3.40 -0.15
N LEU A 37 43.19 3.98 0.64
CA LEU A 37 42.12 3.25 1.33
C LEU A 37 41.16 2.59 0.34
N GLN A 38 40.74 3.30 -0.71
CA GLN A 38 39.92 2.72 -1.77
C GLN A 38 40.60 1.51 -2.42
N GLY A 39 41.91 1.60 -2.70
CA GLY A 39 42.69 0.49 -3.23
C GLY A 39 42.83 -0.69 -2.25
N ILE A 40 42.81 -0.45 -0.93
CA ILE A 40 42.77 -1.52 0.08
C ILE A 40 41.38 -2.19 0.07
N LEU A 41 40.29 -1.40 0.13
CA LEU A 41 38.93 -1.94 0.15
C LEU A 41 38.64 -2.79 -1.09
N GLN A 42 39.05 -2.32 -2.28
CA GLN A 42 38.90 -3.06 -3.53
C GLN A 42 39.68 -4.37 -3.54
N ARG A 43 40.93 -4.38 -3.04
CA ARG A 43 41.76 -5.60 -2.95
C ARG A 43 41.13 -6.67 -2.06
N HIS A 44 40.44 -6.26 -0.99
CA HIS A 44 39.77 -7.16 -0.07
C HIS A 44 38.30 -7.42 -0.40
N LYS A 45 37.80 -6.93 -1.54
CA LYS A 45 36.40 -7.09 -1.96
C LYS A 45 35.39 -6.63 -0.91
N VAL A 46 35.73 -5.57 -0.17
CA VAL A 46 34.76 -4.92 0.72
C VAL A 46 33.78 -4.16 -0.16
N GLU A 47 32.53 -4.61 -0.19
CA GLU A 47 31.45 -4.08 -1.03
C GLU A 47 31.10 -2.60 -0.71
N ASP A 48 30.34 -1.97 -1.61
CA ASP A 48 29.94 -0.54 -1.68
C ASP A 48 29.19 0.04 -0.46
N GLU A 49 29.12 -0.68 0.67
CA GLU A 49 28.50 -0.20 1.91
C GLU A 49 29.28 0.94 2.57
N HIS A 50 30.58 1.05 2.31
CA HIS A 50 31.47 1.99 2.98
C HIS A 50 31.83 3.14 2.03
N SER A 51 31.37 4.35 2.34
CA SER A 51 31.82 5.53 1.60
C SER A 51 33.04 6.18 2.29
N ILE A 52 33.93 6.76 1.49
CA ILE A 52 35.13 7.46 1.99
C ILE A 52 34.93 8.95 1.75
N THR A 53 34.80 9.71 2.83
CA THR A 53 34.69 11.18 2.82
C THR A 53 36.05 11.80 3.08
N VAL A 54 36.42 12.76 2.23
CA VAL A 54 37.62 13.59 2.45
C VAL A 54 37.19 14.84 3.23
N LEU A 55 37.75 15.02 4.42
CA LEU A 55 37.42 16.14 5.29
C LEU A 55 38.69 16.60 6.03
N PRO A 56 39.01 17.91 6.04
CA PRO A 56 40.16 18.40 6.78
C PRO A 56 39.94 18.20 8.29
N PHE A 57 41.00 17.80 9.00
CA PHE A 57 40.95 17.56 10.44
C PHE A 57 41.18 18.87 11.19
N VAL A 58 40.14 19.70 11.21
CA VAL A 58 40.13 21.03 11.83
C VAL A 58 39.24 21.03 13.07
N GLN A 59 39.26 22.16 13.80
CA GLN A 59 38.39 22.40 14.94
C GLN A 59 36.91 22.24 14.56
N ARG A 60 36.09 21.89 15.56
CA ARG A 60 34.63 21.82 15.45
C ARG A 60 34.01 23.02 14.72
N TYR A 61 33.12 22.73 13.78
CA TYR A 61 32.37 23.74 13.05
C TYR A 61 31.38 24.48 13.94
N ASN A 62 31.37 25.81 13.81
CA ASN A 62 30.31 26.64 14.37
C ASN A 62 29.09 26.61 13.44
N VAL A 63 28.05 25.91 13.87
CA VAL A 63 26.80 25.73 13.10
C VAL A 63 25.65 26.62 13.57
N SER A 64 25.90 27.61 14.43
CA SER A 64 24.85 28.42 15.07
C SER A 64 23.89 29.07 14.05
N ASN A 65 24.41 29.54 12.91
CA ASN A 65 23.59 30.16 11.85
C ASN A 65 22.82 29.16 10.97
N ARG A 66 23.14 27.86 11.08
CA ARG A 66 22.54 26.77 10.32
C ARG A 66 21.49 26.00 11.12
N ARG A 67 21.37 26.26 12.42
CA ARG A 67 20.35 25.61 13.25
C ARG A 67 18.97 26.25 12.99
N PRO A 68 17.90 25.46 12.97
CA PRO A 68 16.55 25.99 13.02
C PRO A 68 16.27 26.58 14.41
N GLU A 69 15.68 27.78 14.44
CA GLU A 69 15.32 28.44 15.69
C GLU A 69 14.06 27.81 16.29
N GLY A 70 14.08 27.53 17.59
CA GLY A 70 12.93 27.01 18.34
C GLY A 70 12.57 25.55 18.10
N LEU A 71 13.40 24.79 17.37
CA LEU A 71 13.19 23.37 17.10
C LEU A 71 14.34 22.52 17.60
N ASP A 72 14.01 21.37 18.18
CA ASP A 72 14.98 20.34 18.48
C ASP A 72 15.48 19.67 17.20
N THR A 73 16.77 19.33 17.19
CA THR A 73 17.42 18.66 16.05
C THR A 73 18.21 17.45 16.52
N LEU A 74 18.68 16.64 15.58
CA LEU A 74 19.54 15.52 15.93
C LEU A 74 20.82 15.93 16.65
N GLU A 75 21.34 17.12 16.35
CA GLU A 75 22.52 17.66 17.02
C GLU A 75 22.26 17.96 18.51
N THR A 76 21.02 18.29 18.91
CA THR A 76 20.69 18.56 20.32
C THR A 76 20.61 17.29 21.17
N ILE A 77 20.29 16.14 20.57
CA ILE A 77 20.14 14.85 21.27
C ILE A 77 21.36 13.93 21.18
N LEU A 78 22.37 14.31 20.39
CA LEU A 78 23.62 13.57 20.25
C LEU A 78 24.74 14.20 21.07
N ASP A 79 25.61 13.34 21.58
CA ASP A 79 26.90 13.69 22.15
C ASP A 79 28.00 13.17 21.21
N VAL A 80 28.84 14.08 20.75
CA VAL A 80 29.93 13.78 19.82
C VAL A 80 31.22 14.33 20.41
N ASP A 81 32.07 13.42 20.86
CA ASP A 81 33.32 13.75 21.59
C ASP A 81 34.48 14.13 20.65
N ASN A 82 34.39 13.77 19.37
CA ASN A 82 35.45 13.97 18.38
C ASN A 82 35.04 15.02 17.33
N ASP A 83 35.86 16.05 17.17
CA ASP A 83 35.58 17.17 16.26
C ASP A 83 35.52 16.77 14.78
N VAL A 84 36.35 15.81 14.34
CA VAL A 84 36.33 15.30 12.96
C VAL A 84 35.03 14.55 12.70
N ALA A 85 34.59 13.72 13.66
CA ALA A 85 33.31 13.02 13.57
C ALA A 85 32.12 14.00 13.56
N TYR A 86 32.16 15.04 14.41
CA TYR A 86 31.14 16.10 14.43
C TYR A 86 31.08 16.81 13.08
N ASN A 87 32.22 17.26 12.56
CA ASN A 87 32.31 17.98 11.29
C ASN A 87 31.83 17.10 10.11
N ALA A 88 32.12 15.80 10.14
CA ALA A 88 31.61 14.87 9.14
C ALA A 88 30.09 14.69 9.21
N LEU A 89 29.49 14.66 10.41
CA LEU A 89 28.04 14.62 10.57
C LEU A 89 27.37 15.92 10.07
N VAL A 90 28.00 17.08 10.26
CA VAL A 90 27.53 18.36 9.69
C VAL A 90 27.56 18.32 8.15
N GLU A 91 28.67 17.93 7.54
CA GLU A 91 28.82 17.98 6.08
C GLU A 91 27.99 16.90 5.36
N VAL A 92 28.04 15.67 5.85
CA VAL A 92 27.44 14.52 5.16
C VAL A 92 25.98 14.35 5.55
N ALA A 93 25.68 14.43 6.85
CA ALA A 93 24.33 14.18 7.34
C ALA A 93 23.53 15.45 7.59
N LYS A 94 24.14 16.64 7.63
CA LYS A 94 23.44 17.90 7.97
C LYS A 94 22.55 17.75 9.20
N PHE A 95 23.02 16.99 10.19
CA PHE A 95 22.23 16.57 11.34
C PHE A 95 21.74 17.75 12.20
N GLU A 96 22.42 18.90 12.12
CA GLU A 96 22.03 20.17 12.72
C GLU A 96 20.81 20.81 12.04
N GLN A 97 20.50 20.41 10.81
CA GLN A 97 19.33 20.81 10.02
C GLN A 97 18.26 19.70 9.97
N CYS A 98 18.42 18.64 10.76
CA CYS A 98 17.49 17.53 10.84
C CYS A 98 16.63 17.68 12.10
N ALA A 99 15.46 18.30 11.94
CA ALA A 99 14.52 18.54 13.04
C ALA A 99 13.84 17.23 13.47
N ILE A 100 13.48 17.12 14.75
CA ILE A 100 12.86 15.93 15.32
C ILE A 100 11.48 16.24 15.93
N PHE A 101 10.52 15.35 15.70
CA PHE A 101 9.12 15.51 16.12
C PHE A 101 8.54 14.21 16.68
N ALA A 102 7.63 14.32 17.64
CA ALA A 102 7.00 13.16 18.24
C ALA A 102 6.20 12.35 17.21
N THR A 103 5.50 13.04 16.31
CA THR A 103 4.68 12.46 15.25
C THR A 103 4.98 13.08 13.88
N ALA A 104 4.67 12.34 12.81
CA ALA A 104 4.75 12.86 11.45
C ALA A 104 3.77 14.01 11.20
N ALA A 105 2.62 14.03 11.90
CA ALA A 105 1.63 15.09 11.78
C ALA A 105 2.17 16.42 12.33
N ASP A 106 2.83 16.39 13.49
CA ASP A 106 3.46 17.58 14.07
C ASP A 106 4.57 18.10 13.15
N ALA A 107 5.41 17.20 12.64
CA ALA A 107 6.46 17.55 11.67
C ALA A 107 5.88 18.26 10.44
N GLN A 108 4.77 17.75 9.90
CA GLN A 108 4.13 18.31 8.73
C GLN A 108 3.54 19.70 9.03
N ALA A 109 2.82 19.83 10.14
CA ALA A 109 2.16 21.08 10.55
C ALA A 109 3.16 22.19 10.88
N THR A 110 4.29 21.84 11.49
CA THR A 110 5.32 22.82 11.88
C THR A 110 6.29 23.14 10.75
N CYS A 111 6.72 22.15 9.97
CA CYS A 111 7.81 22.34 9.01
C CYS A 111 7.39 22.66 7.57
N LEU A 112 6.15 22.39 7.15
CA LEU A 112 5.74 22.66 5.77
C LEU A 112 4.96 23.96 5.65
N HIS A 113 5.37 24.79 4.70
CA HIS A 113 4.68 26.04 4.37
C HIS A 113 4.40 26.12 2.87
N GLY A 114 3.28 26.75 2.51
CA GLY A 114 2.87 26.99 1.13
C GLY A 114 2.04 25.84 0.51
N PRO A 115 1.41 26.10 -0.65
CA PRO A 115 0.58 25.13 -1.36
C PRO A 115 1.42 24.12 -2.15
N PRO A 116 0.84 22.97 -2.56
CA PRO A 116 1.50 22.01 -3.46
C PRO A 116 2.06 22.68 -4.71
N GLY A 117 3.28 22.31 -5.12
CA GLY A 117 4.01 22.94 -6.22
C GLY A 117 4.88 24.14 -5.84
N SER A 118 4.67 24.74 -4.68
CA SER A 118 5.52 25.82 -4.13
C SER A 118 5.77 25.66 -2.62
N GLN A 119 5.71 24.44 -2.12
CA GLN A 119 5.97 24.13 -0.73
C GLN A 119 7.43 24.44 -0.38
N THR A 120 7.65 24.82 0.88
CA THR A 120 8.97 25.09 1.45
C THR A 120 9.07 24.47 2.83
N MET A 121 10.30 24.13 3.23
CA MET A 121 10.60 23.72 4.60
C MET A 121 10.76 24.95 5.49
N PHE A 122 10.49 24.78 6.79
CA PHE A 122 10.86 25.74 7.82
C PHE A 122 12.34 26.13 7.70
N ARG A 123 12.65 27.39 8.02
CA ARG A 123 13.98 27.95 7.85
C ARG A 123 15.04 27.06 8.52
N ASN A 124 16.13 26.79 7.79
CA ASN A 124 17.23 25.95 8.25
C ASN A 124 16.87 24.47 8.55
N VAL A 125 15.67 24.00 8.19
CA VAL A 125 15.31 22.58 8.25
C VAL A 125 15.49 21.96 6.86
N SER A 126 16.38 20.98 6.77
CA SER A 126 16.58 20.18 5.56
C SER A 126 15.63 18.98 5.52
N ARG A 127 15.39 18.36 6.68
CA ARG A 127 14.58 17.17 6.88
C ARG A 127 13.92 17.24 8.26
N ALA A 128 12.68 16.80 8.35
CA ALA A 128 11.99 16.65 9.63
C ALA A 128 11.65 15.18 9.86
N TYR A 129 12.10 14.63 10.98
CA TYR A 129 11.97 13.22 11.32
C TYR A 129 10.93 13.00 12.42
N ASP A 130 10.23 11.87 12.35
CA ASP A 130 9.43 11.36 13.46
C ASP A 130 10.22 10.38 14.34
N LYS A 131 9.65 9.97 15.48
CA LYS A 131 10.24 8.95 16.38
C LYS A 131 10.45 7.58 15.74
N GLN A 132 9.74 7.28 14.66
CA GLN A 132 9.85 6.01 13.94
C GLN A 132 10.98 6.05 12.88
N GLY A 133 11.65 7.20 12.75
CA GLY A 133 12.72 7.41 11.79
C GLY A 133 12.23 7.64 10.36
N ASN A 134 10.93 7.83 10.16
CA ASN A 134 10.44 8.35 8.89
C ASN A 134 10.76 9.84 8.83
N PHE A 135 10.88 10.39 7.62
CA PHE A 135 11.13 11.81 7.46
C PHE A 135 10.39 12.40 6.30
N LEU A 136 10.12 13.70 6.42
CA LEU A 136 9.66 14.52 5.33
C LEU A 136 10.76 15.50 4.87
N MET A 137 10.74 15.79 3.59
CA MET A 137 11.59 16.81 2.96
C MET A 137 10.84 17.44 1.80
N VAL A 138 11.23 18.65 1.39
CA VAL A 138 10.70 19.26 0.16
C VAL A 138 11.69 19.11 -0.98
N ARG A 139 11.20 18.67 -2.13
CA ARG A 139 11.95 18.59 -3.39
C ARG A 139 11.10 19.17 -4.51
N ASN A 140 11.67 20.12 -5.27
CA ASN A 140 11.00 20.76 -6.40
C ASN A 140 9.60 21.32 -6.04
N GLY A 141 9.51 22.03 -4.90
CA GLY A 141 8.25 22.65 -4.43
C GLY A 141 7.19 21.67 -3.92
N ASN A 142 7.50 20.38 -3.77
CA ASN A 142 6.59 19.37 -3.25
C ASN A 142 7.22 18.60 -2.09
N TYR A 143 6.46 18.34 -1.04
CA TYR A 143 6.93 17.50 0.04
C TYR A 143 6.95 16.02 -0.39
N SER A 144 7.93 15.31 0.13
CA SER A 144 8.08 13.87 0.01
C SER A 144 8.16 13.30 1.41
N TYR A 145 7.42 12.23 1.65
CA TYR A 145 7.48 11.45 2.88
C TYR A 145 8.22 10.14 2.60
N SER A 146 9.34 9.95 3.29
CA SER A 146 10.19 8.77 3.16
C SER A 146 10.09 7.94 4.43
N ARG A 147 9.73 6.66 4.27
CA ARG A 147 9.73 5.71 5.38
C ARG A 147 11.16 5.27 5.69
N MET A 148 11.41 4.96 6.96
CA MET A 148 12.71 4.44 7.38
C MET A 148 13.06 3.15 6.64
N ASP A 149 14.31 3.05 6.15
CA ASP A 149 14.84 1.78 5.67
C ASP A 149 15.09 0.83 6.85
N VAL A 150 14.42 -0.32 6.79
CA VAL A 150 14.51 -1.41 7.76
C VAL A 150 15.94 -1.85 8.05
N ARG A 151 16.82 -1.80 7.05
CA ARG A 151 18.20 -2.30 7.13
C ARG A 151 19.06 -1.51 8.11
N ASN A 152 18.70 -0.27 8.42
CA ASN A 152 19.49 0.61 9.29
C ASN A 152 18.97 0.69 10.73
N ARG A 153 18.01 -0.15 11.14
CA ARG A 153 17.26 0.02 12.40
C ARG A 153 18.07 -0.14 13.71
N PHE A 154 19.25 -0.75 13.70
CA PHE A 154 19.79 -1.35 14.91
C PHE A 154 21.15 -0.82 15.42
N GLN A 155 21.77 0.20 14.81
CA GLN A 155 23.13 0.59 15.22
C GLN A 155 23.18 1.25 16.60
N PHE A 156 22.14 2.00 16.98
CA PHE A 156 21.98 2.59 18.32
C PHE A 156 21.12 1.77 19.30
N THR A 157 20.69 0.56 18.95
CA THR A 157 19.87 -0.27 19.84
C THR A 157 20.77 -1.03 20.81
N GLN A 158 20.59 -0.85 22.12
CA GLN A 158 21.43 -1.47 23.14
C GLN A 158 21.33 -3.01 23.20
N ASP A 159 20.25 -3.59 22.66
CA ASP A 159 20.02 -5.03 22.65
C ASP A 159 19.68 -5.57 21.25
N LEU A 160 20.73 -5.88 20.49
CA LEU A 160 20.63 -6.55 19.19
C LEU A 160 20.01 -7.95 19.30
N SER A 161 20.19 -8.64 20.43
CA SER A 161 19.71 -10.02 20.62
C SER A 161 18.21 -10.06 20.85
N GLY A 162 17.69 -9.14 21.68
CA GLY A 162 16.26 -8.92 21.84
C GLY A 162 15.59 -8.50 20.52
N ALA A 163 16.22 -7.59 19.77
CA ALA A 163 15.72 -7.15 18.46
C ALA A 163 15.63 -8.31 17.44
N ILE A 164 16.63 -9.21 17.40
CA ILE A 164 16.59 -10.41 16.55
C ILE A 164 15.45 -11.34 16.98
N THR A 165 15.26 -11.52 18.29
CA THR A 165 14.22 -12.40 18.83
C THR A 165 12.83 -11.87 18.48
N GLN A 166 12.61 -10.56 18.63
CA GLN A 166 11.36 -9.91 18.26
C GLN A 166 11.12 -9.98 16.75
N ALA A 167 12.14 -9.71 15.92
CA ALA A 167 12.01 -9.82 14.46
C ALA A 167 11.65 -11.26 14.01
N LYS A 168 12.16 -12.28 14.70
CA LYS A 168 11.78 -13.69 14.45
C LYS A 168 10.33 -13.98 14.85
N ALA A 169 9.86 -13.42 15.97
CA ALA A 169 8.48 -13.56 16.40
C ALA A 169 7.51 -12.89 15.39
N ASP A 170 7.81 -11.65 14.99
CA ASP A 170 7.05 -10.91 13.99
C ASP A 170 7.00 -11.68 12.66
N LEU A 171 8.13 -12.26 12.21
CA LEU A 171 8.18 -13.07 11.00
C LEU A 171 7.24 -14.28 11.10
N SER A 172 7.30 -15.01 12.21
CA SER A 172 6.44 -16.18 12.45
C SER A 172 4.95 -15.81 12.46
N GLU A 173 4.60 -14.68 13.07
CA GLU A 173 3.23 -14.17 13.08
C GLU A 173 2.76 -13.82 11.65
N ARG A 174 3.57 -13.07 10.89
CA ARG A 174 3.24 -12.71 9.50
C ARG A 174 3.14 -13.93 8.58
N GLU A 175 3.96 -14.95 8.80
CA GLU A 175 3.82 -16.20 8.06
C GLU A 175 2.52 -16.94 8.40
N ALA A 176 2.08 -16.90 9.66
CA ALA A 176 0.80 -17.48 10.07
C ALA A 176 -0.39 -16.74 9.44
N GLU A 177 -0.37 -15.40 9.47
CA GLU A 177 -1.37 -14.56 8.78
C GLU A 177 -1.41 -14.86 7.29
N LEU A 178 -0.25 -14.97 6.63
CA LEU A 178 -0.17 -15.25 5.20
C LEU A 178 -0.71 -16.65 4.86
N ARG A 179 -0.49 -17.65 5.72
CA ARG A 179 -1.11 -18.98 5.56
C ARG A 179 -2.63 -18.89 5.70
N GLY A 180 -3.14 -18.15 6.70
CA GLY A 180 -4.58 -17.93 6.89
C GLY A 180 -5.23 -17.25 5.69
N ALA A 181 -4.64 -16.14 5.21
CA ALA A 181 -5.12 -15.41 4.05
C ALA A 181 -5.11 -16.26 2.76
N ARG A 182 -4.10 -17.12 2.58
CA ARG A 182 -4.06 -18.09 1.46
C ARG A 182 -5.19 -19.11 1.55
N GLY A 183 -5.50 -19.62 2.75
CA GLY A 183 -6.63 -20.52 2.97
C GLY A 183 -7.96 -19.87 2.60
N GLN A 184 -8.20 -18.65 3.10
CA GLN A 184 -9.40 -17.87 2.76
C GLN A 184 -9.53 -17.60 1.26
N ALA A 185 -8.41 -17.29 0.58
CA ALA A 185 -8.41 -17.08 -0.86
C ALA A 185 -8.76 -18.36 -1.64
N GLN A 186 -8.28 -19.52 -1.20
CA GLN A 186 -8.63 -20.81 -1.81
C GLN A 186 -10.11 -21.18 -1.62
N GLU A 187 -10.65 -20.97 -0.41
CA GLU A 187 -12.07 -21.19 -0.12
C GLU A 187 -12.96 -20.27 -0.96
N ALA A 188 -12.63 -18.98 -1.03
CA ALA A 188 -13.35 -18.02 -1.85
C ALA A 188 -13.32 -18.41 -3.34
N GLN A 189 -12.18 -18.89 -3.83
CA GLN A 189 -12.04 -19.36 -5.21
C GLN A 189 -12.89 -20.60 -5.49
N ALA A 190 -12.94 -21.56 -4.56
CA ALA A 190 -13.78 -22.75 -4.68
C ALA A 190 -15.28 -22.38 -4.68
N ALA A 191 -15.68 -21.48 -3.78
CA ALA A 191 -17.05 -20.97 -3.72
C ALA A 191 -17.44 -20.22 -5.01
N TYR A 192 -16.54 -19.42 -5.56
CA TYR A 192 -16.76 -18.71 -6.83
C TYR A 192 -16.98 -19.68 -7.99
N GLN A 193 -16.17 -20.74 -8.09
CA GLN A 193 -16.34 -21.77 -9.12
C GLN A 193 -17.67 -22.52 -8.98
N GLU A 194 -18.06 -22.86 -7.76
CA GLU A 194 -19.33 -23.54 -7.49
C GLU A 194 -20.54 -22.66 -7.83
N LEU A 195 -20.51 -21.38 -7.44
CA LEU A 195 -21.53 -20.40 -7.83
C LEU A 195 -21.60 -20.25 -9.36
N GLY A 196 -20.46 -20.21 -10.05
CA GLY A 196 -20.41 -20.16 -11.51
C GLY A 196 -21.04 -21.38 -12.18
N LYS A 197 -20.87 -22.59 -11.61
CA LYS A 197 -21.55 -23.81 -12.10
C LYS A 197 -23.06 -23.72 -11.89
N ARG A 198 -23.50 -23.28 -10.70
CA ARG A 198 -24.92 -23.12 -10.37
C ARG A 198 -25.61 -22.09 -11.26
N GLN A 199 -24.94 -20.97 -11.52
CA GLN A 199 -25.43 -19.94 -12.43
C GLN A 199 -25.67 -20.51 -13.84
N LYS A 200 -24.67 -21.20 -14.41
CA LYS A 200 -24.81 -21.86 -15.72
C LYS A 200 -25.97 -22.86 -15.77
N ALA A 201 -26.17 -23.64 -14.70
CA ALA A 201 -27.28 -24.59 -14.61
C ALA A 201 -28.65 -23.87 -14.54
N CYS A 202 -28.75 -22.77 -13.79
CA CYS A 202 -29.94 -21.94 -13.76
C CYS A 202 -30.23 -21.29 -15.12
N ASP A 203 -29.22 -20.78 -15.81
CA ASP A 203 -29.37 -20.16 -17.14
C ASP A 203 -29.85 -21.18 -18.17
N ALA A 204 -29.29 -22.39 -18.15
CA ALA A 204 -29.71 -23.49 -19.03
C ALA A 204 -31.18 -23.86 -18.79
N ARG A 205 -31.59 -23.98 -17.51
CA ARG A 205 -32.97 -24.29 -17.13
C ARG A 205 -33.93 -23.16 -17.51
N SER A 206 -33.58 -21.91 -17.25
CA SER A 206 -34.35 -20.74 -17.67
C SER A 206 -34.57 -20.72 -19.19
N THR A 207 -33.52 -21.00 -19.95
CA THR A 207 -33.59 -21.11 -21.42
C THR A 207 -34.51 -22.24 -21.87
N ALA A 208 -34.43 -23.42 -21.23
CA ALA A 208 -35.31 -24.54 -21.52
C ALA A 208 -36.79 -24.22 -21.22
N THR A 209 -37.07 -23.60 -20.07
CA THR A 209 -38.43 -23.18 -19.69
C THR A 209 -38.99 -22.15 -20.67
N LYS A 210 -38.19 -21.15 -21.09
CA LYS A 210 -38.61 -20.18 -22.11
C LYS A 210 -38.98 -20.86 -23.42
N ARG A 211 -38.15 -21.80 -23.91
CA ARG A 211 -38.45 -22.58 -25.12
C ARG A 211 -39.75 -23.36 -24.98
N HIS A 212 -39.94 -24.03 -23.85
CA HIS A 212 -41.15 -24.80 -23.58
C HIS A 212 -42.41 -23.92 -23.56
N LEU A 213 -42.32 -22.75 -22.93
CA LEU A 213 -43.40 -21.77 -22.88
C LEU A 213 -43.77 -21.28 -24.28
N THR A 214 -42.79 -20.94 -25.13
CA THR A 214 -43.05 -20.57 -26.53
C THR A 214 -43.73 -21.68 -27.33
N THR A 215 -43.35 -22.95 -27.10
CA THR A 215 -44.03 -24.08 -27.74
C THR A 215 -45.48 -24.22 -27.26
N LEU A 216 -45.75 -24.04 -25.96
CA LEU A 216 -47.10 -24.08 -25.41
C LEU A 216 -47.96 -22.93 -25.94
N GLU A 217 -47.42 -21.72 -26.04
CA GLU A 217 -48.10 -20.57 -26.64
C GLU A 217 -48.48 -20.81 -28.10
N GLN A 218 -47.57 -21.41 -28.88
CA GLN A 218 -47.88 -21.81 -30.26
C GLN A 218 -49.00 -22.84 -30.33
N LYS A 219 -48.95 -23.89 -29.49
CA LYS A 219 -50.02 -24.89 -29.41
C LYS A 219 -51.36 -24.29 -29.01
N LEU A 220 -51.37 -23.43 -28.00
CA LEU A 220 -52.56 -22.70 -27.56
C LEU A 220 -53.16 -21.88 -28.69
N ARG A 221 -52.31 -21.19 -29.47
CA ARG A 221 -52.75 -20.39 -30.63
C ARG A 221 -53.38 -21.24 -31.73
N VAL A 222 -52.81 -22.42 -31.99
CA VAL A 222 -53.37 -23.38 -32.96
C VAL A 222 -54.72 -23.90 -32.49
N GLU A 223 -54.83 -24.32 -31.22
CA GLU A 223 -56.10 -24.82 -30.68
C GLU A 223 -57.17 -23.73 -30.60
N LYS A 224 -56.81 -22.48 -30.27
CA LYS A 224 -57.73 -21.34 -30.36
C LYS A 224 -58.27 -21.14 -31.77
N ARG A 225 -57.40 -21.19 -32.79
CA ARG A 225 -57.83 -21.11 -34.19
C ARG A 225 -58.76 -22.24 -34.57
N LYS A 226 -58.46 -23.48 -34.17
CA LYS A 226 -59.36 -24.63 -34.43
C LYS A 226 -60.73 -24.43 -33.80
N LEU A 227 -60.79 -23.91 -32.58
CA LEU A 227 -62.06 -23.59 -31.92
C LEU A 227 -62.82 -22.47 -32.62
N GLU A 228 -62.12 -21.41 -33.06
CA GLU A 228 -62.70 -20.32 -33.86
C GLU A 228 -63.23 -20.84 -35.21
N ASP A 229 -62.47 -21.70 -35.89
CA ASP A 229 -62.86 -22.35 -37.15
C ASP A 229 -64.07 -23.28 -36.93
N MET A 230 -64.08 -24.08 -35.86
CA MET A 230 -65.23 -24.94 -35.51
C MET A 230 -66.48 -24.13 -35.13
N ALA A 231 -66.32 -22.94 -34.55
CA ALA A 231 -67.41 -22.04 -34.22
C ALA A 231 -67.93 -21.25 -35.44
N THR A 232 -67.16 -21.21 -36.54
CA THR A 232 -67.54 -20.57 -37.81
C THR A 232 -67.98 -21.56 -38.90
N VAL A 233 -67.90 -22.87 -38.65
CA VAL A 233 -68.66 -23.85 -39.44
C VAL A 233 -70.14 -23.58 -39.14
N ASP A 234 -70.84 -23.03 -40.14
CA ASP A 234 -72.28 -22.78 -40.13
C ASP A 234 -73.01 -23.94 -39.45
N ALA A 235 -73.88 -23.61 -38.49
CA ALA A 235 -74.83 -24.58 -37.95
C ALA A 235 -75.47 -25.28 -39.17
N PRO A 236 -75.43 -26.62 -39.26
CA PRO A 236 -76.00 -27.32 -40.40
C PRO A 236 -77.43 -26.83 -40.57
N ASP A 237 -77.79 -26.45 -41.80
CA ASP A 237 -79.13 -25.97 -42.13
C ASP A 237 -80.14 -27.06 -41.78
N THR A 238 -80.78 -26.93 -40.61
CA THR A 238 -81.74 -27.90 -40.08
C THR A 238 -83.12 -27.73 -40.68
N THR A 239 -83.31 -26.81 -41.63
CA THR A 239 -84.63 -26.47 -42.18
C THR A 239 -85.32 -27.69 -42.80
N GLU A 240 -84.59 -28.56 -43.51
CA GLU A 240 -85.16 -29.81 -44.07
C GLU A 240 -85.64 -30.79 -42.98
N TRP A 241 -84.91 -30.89 -41.86
CA TRP A 241 -85.25 -31.79 -40.75
C TRP A 241 -86.40 -31.24 -39.90
N GLU A 242 -86.48 -29.91 -39.79
CA GLU A 242 -87.60 -29.22 -39.13
C GLU A 242 -88.90 -29.33 -39.92
N GLU A 243 -88.82 -29.35 -41.26
CA GLU A 243 -89.97 -29.60 -42.13
C GLU A 243 -90.45 -31.07 -42.04
N GLU A 244 -89.53 -32.03 -42.00
CA GLU A 244 -89.86 -33.46 -41.86
C GLU A 244 -90.54 -33.77 -40.52
N VAL A 245 -90.08 -33.16 -39.42
CA VAL A 245 -90.74 -33.29 -38.10
C VAL A 245 -92.14 -32.69 -38.12
N LYS A 246 -92.33 -31.54 -38.76
CA LYS A 246 -93.67 -30.92 -38.92
C LYS A 246 -94.62 -31.77 -39.74
N GLU A 247 -94.11 -32.43 -40.79
CA GLU A 247 -94.93 -33.29 -41.64
C GLU A 247 -95.36 -34.57 -40.89
N ILE A 248 -94.47 -35.13 -40.06
CA ILE A 248 -94.79 -36.27 -39.19
C ILE A 248 -95.79 -35.88 -38.10
N GLU A 249 -95.62 -34.72 -37.46
CA GLU A 249 -96.58 -34.21 -36.46
C GLU A 249 -97.95 -33.92 -37.07
N GLY A 250 -98.01 -33.42 -38.32
CA GLY A 250 -99.26 -33.19 -39.04
C GLY A 250 -99.96 -34.46 -39.56
N GLN A 251 -99.28 -35.61 -39.60
CA GLN A 251 -99.88 -36.91 -39.92
C GLN A 251 -100.39 -37.66 -38.67
N LEU A 252 -100.09 -37.13 -37.47
CA LEU A 252 -100.46 -37.72 -36.18
C LEU A 252 -101.73 -37.08 -35.54
N ASP A 253 -102.26 -36.01 -36.14
CA ASP A 253 -103.59 -35.40 -35.87
C ASP A 253 -104.64 -35.84 -36.91
#